data_AF-A0A1L5YCV2-F1
#
_entry.id   AF-A0A1L5YCV2-F1
#
_cell.length_a   1.000
_cell.length_b   1.000
_cell.length_c   1.000
_cell.angle_alpha   90.00
_cell.angle_beta   90.00
_cell.angle_gamma   90.00
#
_symmetry.space_group_name_H-M   'P 1'
#
loop_
_entity.id
_entity.type
_entity.pdbx_description
1 polymer ?
#
loop_
_entity_poly.entity_id
_entity_poly.type
_entity_poly.pdbx_seq_one_letter_code
_entity_poly.pdbx_strand_id
1 'polypeptide(L)'
;MTFSAKLSASPGGSSLIALTDSNDVLKNETEYQYLSRQLSLMYQQVDPIMDPYKIVKELQSKRVPRLVILMRDMSQGLGLSVKWLKVLGATRQPCILLVSDADSDSIGNNAAAHQALLEQHGVPLVGILQIGGIWNPIERRCDGLSWCGWWQGLKASSESKEISELETIYSIRKRWSQVMNDSLLETQN
;
A
#
# COMPACT_ATOMS: atom_id res chain seq x y z
N MET A 1 -29.01 7.09 -23.70
CA MET A 1 -28.44 6.12 -22.75
C MET A 1 -26.95 6.11 -22.93
N THR A 2 -26.24 6.85 -22.08
CA THR A 2 -24.83 7.17 -22.29
C THR A 2 -23.99 6.28 -21.37
N PHE A 3 -23.47 5.18 -21.92
CA PHE A 3 -22.40 4.43 -21.28
C PHE A 3 -21.14 5.30 -21.28
N SER A 4 -20.86 5.95 -20.14
CA SER A 4 -19.58 6.62 -19.90
C SER A 4 -18.66 5.67 -19.14
N ALA A 5 -18.15 4.66 -19.85
CA ALA A 5 -17.00 3.91 -19.39
C ALA A 5 -15.76 4.81 -19.55
N LYS A 6 -15.54 5.74 -18.61
CA LYS A 6 -14.24 6.39 -18.44
C LYS A 6 -13.26 5.38 -17.83
N LEU A 7 -12.88 4.37 -18.62
CA LEU A 7 -11.63 3.64 -18.41
C LEU A 7 -10.49 4.54 -18.90
N SER A 8 -10.07 5.47 -18.04
CA SER A 8 -8.76 6.12 -18.16
C SER A 8 -8.41 6.79 -16.83
N ALA A 9 -8.30 5.99 -15.77
CA ALA A 9 -7.54 6.41 -14.59
C ALA A 9 -6.09 5.96 -14.78
N SER A 10 -5.36 6.65 -15.66
CA SER A 10 -3.97 6.94 -15.29
C SER A 10 -4.01 7.66 -13.93
N PRO A 11 -3.08 7.44 -12.99
CA PRO A 11 -3.09 8.07 -11.67
C PRO A 11 -2.75 9.58 -11.73
N GLY A 12 -3.29 10.31 -12.70
CA GLY A 12 -3.20 11.76 -12.75
C GLY A 12 -3.82 12.35 -11.50
N GLY A 13 -2.95 12.67 -10.53
CA GLY A 13 -3.31 13.26 -9.24
C GLY A 13 -3.04 12.40 -8.01
N SER A 14 -2.92 11.08 -8.11
CA SER A 14 -2.73 10.24 -6.92
C SER A 14 -1.29 10.25 -6.43
N SER A 15 -1.11 10.42 -5.11
CA SER A 15 0.20 10.40 -4.46
C SER A 15 0.38 9.09 -3.69
N LEU A 16 1.58 8.51 -3.80
CA LEU A 16 2.10 7.46 -2.94
C LEU A 16 2.81 8.14 -1.77
N ILE A 17 2.38 7.83 -0.55
CA ILE A 17 3.05 8.31 0.65
C ILE A 17 3.65 7.15 1.42
N ALA A 18 4.97 7.07 1.44
CA ALA A 18 5.67 6.08 2.23
C ALA A 18 5.86 6.60 3.66
N LEU A 19 5.38 5.82 4.63
CA LEU A 19 5.67 6.02 6.05
C LEU A 19 6.94 5.23 6.37
N THR A 20 8.08 5.91 6.45
CA THR A 20 9.42 5.32 6.62
C THR A 20 10.02 5.76 7.96
N ASP A 21 10.42 4.85 8.86
CA ASP A 21 11.16 5.30 10.06
C ASP A 21 12.47 5.99 9.65
N SER A 22 12.81 7.07 10.34
CA SER A 22 14.03 7.86 10.26
C SER A 22 15.33 7.04 10.11
N ASN A 23 15.42 5.86 10.74
CA ASN A 23 16.59 4.96 10.64
C ASN A 23 16.64 4.13 9.34
N ASP A 24 15.54 4.08 8.59
CA ASP A 24 15.34 3.30 7.36
C ASP A 24 15.16 4.19 6.10
N VAL A 25 15.08 5.51 6.32
CA VAL A 25 14.87 6.57 5.31
C VAL A 25 15.82 6.46 4.11
N LEU A 26 17.12 6.32 4.35
CA LEU A 26 18.12 6.37 3.28
C LEU A 26 18.26 5.05 2.51
N LYS A 27 17.90 3.92 3.12
CA LYS A 27 18.02 2.61 2.46
C LYS A 27 16.90 2.40 1.44
N ASN A 28 15.70 2.91 1.74
CA ASN A 28 14.49 2.54 1.02
C ASN A 28 13.88 3.67 0.17
N GLU A 29 14.41 4.90 0.21
CA GLU A 29 13.88 6.01 -0.60
C GLU A 29 13.93 5.71 -2.11
N THR A 30 15.06 5.22 -2.63
CA THR A 30 15.22 4.88 -4.06
C THR A 30 14.23 3.78 -4.47
N GLU A 31 13.96 2.86 -3.55
CA GLU A 31 13.01 1.78 -3.70
C GLU A 31 11.57 2.29 -3.81
N TYR A 32 11.16 3.23 -2.96
CA TYR A 32 9.83 3.85 -3.05
C TYR A 32 9.65 4.76 -4.24
N GLN A 33 10.69 5.50 -4.62
CA GLN A 33 10.66 6.29 -5.84
C GLN A 33 10.52 5.40 -7.08
N TYR A 34 11.14 4.22 -7.07
CA TYR A 34 10.97 3.26 -8.16
C TYR A 34 9.56 2.67 -8.17
N LEU A 35 9.07 2.18 -7.03
CA LEU A 35 7.71 1.66 -6.90
C LEU A 35 6.66 2.72 -7.29
N SER A 36 6.84 3.99 -6.90
CA SER A 36 5.93 5.07 -7.28
C SER A 36 5.95 5.31 -8.80
N ARG A 37 7.12 5.30 -9.43
CA ARG A 37 7.26 5.44 -10.89
C ARG A 37 6.54 4.29 -11.62
N GLN A 38 6.72 3.06 -11.15
CA GLN A 38 6.04 1.89 -11.69
C GLN A 38 4.52 1.99 -11.58
N LEU A 39 4.03 2.42 -10.43
CA LEU A 39 2.60 2.63 -10.21
C LEU A 39 2.08 3.89 -10.92
N SER A 40 2.97 4.73 -11.46
CA SER A 40 2.71 6.06 -12.02
C SER A 40 2.08 7.02 -11.00
N LEU A 41 2.55 6.95 -9.75
CA LEU A 41 2.13 7.77 -8.60
C LEU A 41 3.16 8.86 -8.30
N MET A 42 2.68 10.00 -7.81
CA MET A 42 3.57 11.02 -7.23
C MET A 42 4.12 10.51 -5.90
N TYR A 43 5.45 10.38 -5.77
CA TYR A 43 6.06 10.03 -4.49
C TYR A 43 6.13 11.25 -3.57
N GLN A 44 5.70 11.07 -2.33
CA GLN A 44 5.96 11.99 -1.25
C GLN A 44 6.38 11.18 -0.02
N GLN A 45 7.56 11.46 0.52
CA GLN A 45 8.00 10.86 1.76
C GLN A 45 7.41 11.59 2.96
N VAL A 46 7.04 10.85 4.00
CA VAL A 46 6.57 11.43 5.25
C VAL A 46 7.17 10.69 6.43
N ASP A 47 7.69 11.44 7.39
CA ASP A 47 8.20 10.90 8.65
C ASP A 47 7.03 10.36 9.50
N PRO A 48 7.01 9.06 9.87
CA PRO A 48 5.95 8.46 10.66
C PRO A 48 5.90 8.96 12.10
N ILE A 49 6.94 9.66 12.59
CA ILE A 49 6.97 10.33 13.90
C ILE A 49 6.06 11.56 13.91
N MET A 50 5.84 12.18 12.75
CA MET A 50 4.89 13.30 12.63
C MET A 50 3.47 12.84 12.99
N ASP A 51 2.67 13.77 13.51
CA ASP A 51 1.30 13.50 13.92
C ASP A 51 0.47 12.98 12.72
N PRO A 52 -0.01 11.72 12.77
CA PRO A 52 -0.73 11.10 11.66
C PRO A 52 -1.99 11.89 11.29
N TYR A 53 -2.64 12.56 12.24
CA TYR A 53 -3.80 13.40 11.95
C TYR A 53 -3.45 14.58 11.04
N LYS A 54 -2.29 15.22 11.27
CA LYS A 54 -1.85 16.35 10.43
C LYS A 54 -1.58 15.88 9.01
N ILE A 55 -0.89 14.75 8.87
CA ILE A 55 -0.55 14.18 7.57
C ILE A 55 -1.83 13.86 6.81
N VAL A 56 -2.70 13.02 7.39
CA VAL A 56 -3.94 12.60 6.71
C VAL A 56 -4.85 13.78 6.40
N LYS A 57 -4.96 14.77 7.29
CA LYS A 57 -5.69 16.01 7.02
C LYS A 57 -5.10 16.78 5.84
N GLU A 58 -3.78 16.85 5.72
CA GLU A 58 -3.11 17.44 4.55
C GLU A 58 -3.36 16.62 3.27
N LEU A 59 -3.53 15.30 3.38
CA LEU A 59 -3.87 14.45 2.24
C LEU A 59 -5.28 14.73 1.74
N GLN A 60 -6.23 14.79 2.67
CA GLN A 60 -7.64 15.02 2.38
C GLN A 60 -7.94 16.44 1.91
N SER A 61 -7.11 17.43 2.27
CA SER A 61 -7.28 18.81 1.78
C SER A 61 -7.01 18.96 0.28
N LYS A 62 -6.36 17.96 -0.34
CA LYS A 62 -6.01 17.96 -1.75
C LYS A 62 -7.13 17.29 -2.55
N ARG A 63 -7.44 17.83 -3.73
CA ARG A 63 -8.56 17.40 -4.60
C ARG A 63 -8.39 16.02 -5.25
N VAL A 64 -7.41 15.23 -4.78
CA VAL A 64 -6.98 13.99 -5.42
C VAL A 64 -6.80 12.93 -4.34
N PRO A 65 -7.35 11.73 -4.54
CA PRO A 65 -7.23 10.68 -3.55
C PRO A 65 -5.78 10.16 -3.54
N ARG A 66 -5.22 10.03 -2.34
CA ARG A 66 -3.83 9.64 -2.10
C ARG A 66 -3.78 8.27 -1.44
N LEU A 67 -2.80 7.47 -1.81
CA LEU A 67 -2.57 6.15 -1.24
C LEU A 67 -1.46 6.22 -0.20
N VAL A 68 -1.74 5.70 1.00
CA VAL A 68 -0.71 5.56 2.04
C VAL A 68 -0.06 4.18 1.93
N ILE A 69 1.25 4.14 1.89
CA ILE A 69 2.04 2.92 1.96
C ILE A 69 2.55 2.74 3.37
N LEU A 70 2.15 1.63 3.95
CA LEU A 70 2.49 1.21 5.30
C LEU A 70 3.63 0.21 5.23
N MET A 71 4.84 0.65 5.60
CA MET A 71 5.97 -0.26 5.76
C MET A 71 5.88 -0.99 7.08
N ARG A 72 6.16 -2.29 7.06
CA ARG A 72 6.57 -3.02 8.26
C ARG A 72 8.07 -3.22 8.23
N ASP A 73 8.79 -2.39 8.97
CA ASP A 73 9.99 -2.82 9.66
C ASP A 73 10.18 -1.96 10.90
N MET A 74 9.85 -2.54 12.05
CA MET A 74 10.32 -2.08 13.33
C MET A 74 11.12 -3.25 13.84
N SER A 75 12.43 -3.21 13.60
CA SER A 75 13.39 -4.24 14.05
C SER A 75 13.32 -4.50 15.57
N GLN A 76 12.54 -3.75 16.35
CA GLN A 76 12.39 -3.92 17.79
C GLN A 76 10.96 -3.76 18.37
N GLY A 77 9.88 -3.78 17.59
CA GLY A 77 8.55 -3.65 18.21
C GLY A 77 7.37 -3.82 17.27
N LEU A 78 6.29 -4.44 17.76
CA LEU A 78 5.11 -4.80 16.98
C LEU A 78 4.56 -3.64 16.13
N GLY A 79 4.70 -3.80 14.81
CA GLY A 79 3.77 -3.31 13.80
C GLY A 79 3.53 -1.80 13.71
N LEU A 80 2.56 -1.47 12.86
CA LEU A 80 2.10 -0.10 12.64
C LEU A 80 1.71 0.55 13.97
N SER A 81 2.14 1.79 14.20
CA SER A 81 1.79 2.47 15.44
C SER A 81 0.27 2.55 15.58
N VAL A 82 -0.25 2.27 16.79
CA VAL A 82 -1.69 2.32 17.08
C VAL A 82 -2.29 3.69 16.70
N LYS A 83 -1.48 4.76 16.76
CA LYS A 83 -1.90 6.09 16.32
C LYS A 83 -2.20 6.12 14.83
N TRP A 84 -1.34 5.55 13.99
CA TRP A 84 -1.57 5.46 12.55
C TRP A 84 -2.82 4.64 12.22
N LEU A 85 -2.99 3.47 12.84
CA LEU A 85 -4.19 2.64 12.64
C LEU A 85 -5.48 3.40 12.96
N LYS A 86 -5.52 4.10 14.11
CA LYS A 86 -6.67 4.91 14.52
C LYS A 86 -6.98 6.04 13.56
N VAL A 87 -5.96 6.78 13.10
CA VAL A 87 -6.18 7.89 12.17
C VAL A 87 -6.65 7.38 10.83
N LEU A 88 -5.96 6.41 10.24
CA LEU A 88 -6.32 5.85 8.93
C LEU A 88 -7.74 5.28 8.95
N GLY A 89 -8.12 4.62 10.04
CA GLY A 89 -9.45 4.07 10.24
C GLY A 89 -10.53 5.14 10.36
N ALA A 90 -10.32 6.11 11.25
CA ALA A 90 -11.25 7.22 11.48
C ALA A 90 -11.46 8.10 10.25
N THR A 91 -10.46 8.15 9.35
CA THR A 91 -10.49 8.96 8.13
C THR A 91 -10.82 8.15 6.88
N ARG A 92 -11.00 6.82 7.02
CA ARG A 92 -11.14 5.86 5.92
C ARG A 92 -10.08 6.08 4.83
N GLN A 93 -8.86 6.39 5.23
CA GLN A 93 -7.76 6.69 4.32
C GLN A 93 -7.22 5.37 3.73
N PRO A 94 -7.33 5.13 2.41
CA PRO A 94 -6.91 3.85 1.86
C PRO A 94 -5.40 3.65 1.91
N CYS A 95 -4.99 2.40 2.10
CA CYS A 95 -3.57 2.05 2.23
C CYS A 95 -3.16 0.74 1.52
N ILE A 96 -1.88 0.62 1.20
CA ILE A 96 -1.21 -0.65 0.87
C ILE A 96 -0.29 -1.03 2.03
N LEU A 97 -0.34 -2.29 2.44
CA LEU A 97 0.61 -2.86 3.39
C LEU A 97 1.79 -3.47 2.63
N LEU A 98 3.01 -3.08 2.99
CA LEU A 98 4.22 -3.74 2.51
C LEU A 98 4.71 -4.73 3.56
N VAL A 99 4.95 -5.96 3.12
CA VAL A 99 5.51 -7.01 3.97
C VAL A 99 6.81 -7.48 3.34
N SER A 100 7.90 -7.25 4.04
CA SER A 100 9.23 -7.70 3.63
C SER A 100 9.50 -9.13 4.12
N ASP A 101 10.25 -9.88 3.33
CA ASP A 101 10.64 -11.27 3.59
C ASP A 101 11.89 -11.41 4.48
N ALA A 102 12.06 -10.52 5.46
CA ALA A 102 13.28 -10.51 6.29
C ALA A 102 13.48 -11.83 7.08
N ASP A 103 12.40 -12.57 7.36
CA ASP A 103 12.41 -13.89 8.02
C ASP A 103 11.40 -14.83 7.32
N SER A 104 11.88 -15.58 6.33
CA SER A 104 11.10 -16.19 5.24
C SER A 104 9.98 -17.17 5.59
N ASP A 105 9.87 -17.60 6.84
CA ASP A 105 8.88 -18.61 7.26
C ASP A 105 7.63 -18.01 7.89
N SER A 106 7.59 -16.69 8.13
CA SER A 106 6.50 -16.04 8.89
C SER A 106 5.70 -15.00 8.11
N ILE A 107 6.00 -14.80 6.83
CA ILE A 107 5.46 -13.68 6.06
C ILE A 107 3.92 -13.70 5.94
N GLY A 108 3.31 -14.88 5.76
CA GLY A 108 1.85 -15.04 5.74
C GLY A 108 1.22 -14.70 7.10
N ASN A 109 1.79 -15.19 8.20
CA ASN A 109 1.33 -14.90 9.56
C ASN A 109 1.45 -13.41 9.91
N ASN A 110 2.56 -12.81 9.50
CA ASN A 110 2.83 -11.39 9.64
C ASN A 110 1.78 -10.54 8.89
N ALA A 111 1.56 -10.85 7.61
CA ALA A 111 0.58 -10.20 6.77
C ALA A 111 -0.84 -10.35 7.34
N ALA A 112 -1.19 -11.55 7.83
CA ALA A 112 -2.49 -11.82 8.46
C ALA A 112 -2.71 -10.96 9.71
N ALA A 113 -1.72 -10.89 10.60
CA ALA A 113 -1.82 -10.07 11.80
C ALA A 113 -2.01 -8.59 11.47
N HIS A 114 -1.30 -8.06 10.48
CA HIS A 114 -1.43 -6.66 10.08
C HIS A 114 -2.76 -6.37 9.37
N GLN A 115 -3.21 -7.28 8.48
CA GLN A 115 -4.51 -7.13 7.84
C GLN A 115 -5.63 -7.13 8.89
N ALA A 116 -5.62 -8.06 9.83
CA ALA A 116 -6.62 -8.11 10.90
C ALA A 116 -6.63 -6.82 11.74
N LEU A 117 -5.47 -6.24 12.05
CA LEU A 117 -5.37 -4.96 12.76
C LEU A 117 -5.93 -3.79 11.96
N LEU A 118 -5.69 -3.74 10.65
CA LEU A 118 -6.23 -2.73 9.75
C LEU A 118 -7.75 -2.84 9.62
N GLU A 119 -8.25 -4.06 9.44
CA GLU A 119 -9.68 -4.38 9.37
C GLU A 119 -10.41 -4.01 10.67
N GLN A 120 -9.83 -4.35 11.83
CA GLN A 120 -10.39 -4.01 13.13
C GLN A 120 -10.57 -2.50 13.33
N HIS A 121 -9.70 -1.68 12.72
CA HIS A 121 -9.77 -0.22 12.78
C HIS A 121 -10.58 0.39 11.63
N GLY A 122 -11.14 -0.42 10.72
CA GLY A 122 -11.92 0.07 9.58
C GLY A 122 -11.08 0.77 8.51
N VAL A 123 -9.79 0.44 8.41
CA VAL A 123 -8.90 1.02 7.38
C VAL A 123 -9.18 0.34 6.03
N PRO A 124 -9.44 1.11 4.95
CA PRO A 124 -9.62 0.53 3.61
C PRO A 124 -8.30 -0.01 3.04
N LEU A 125 -8.07 -1.31 3.19
CA LEU A 125 -6.89 -1.98 2.65
C LEU A 125 -7.04 -2.24 1.15
N VAL A 126 -6.18 -1.61 0.34
CA VAL A 126 -6.10 -1.83 -1.11
C VAL A 126 -5.44 -3.17 -1.42
N GLY A 127 -4.46 -3.58 -0.60
CA GLY A 127 -3.84 -4.89 -0.69
C GLY A 127 -2.52 -4.99 0.05
N ILE A 128 -1.98 -6.19 0.04
CA ILE A 128 -0.69 -6.54 0.63
C ILE A 128 0.31 -6.81 -0.49
N LEU A 129 1.44 -6.10 -0.47
CA LEU A 129 2.53 -6.27 -1.42
C LEU A 129 3.72 -6.93 -0.72
N GLN A 130 4.13 -8.10 -1.20
CA GLN A 130 5.37 -8.73 -0.74
C GLN A 130 6.57 -7.99 -1.34
N ILE A 131 7.55 -7.65 -0.51
CA ILE A 131 8.81 -7.03 -0.93
C ILE A 131 9.95 -8.03 -0.80
N GLY A 132 10.68 -8.25 -1.88
CA GLY A 132 11.78 -9.20 -1.93
C GLY A 132 11.33 -10.64 -1.68
N GLY A 133 12.29 -11.49 -1.29
CA GLY A 133 12.00 -12.89 -1.00
C GLY A 133 11.62 -13.72 -2.22
N ILE A 134 11.13 -14.94 -1.98
CA ILE A 134 10.57 -15.80 -3.03
C ILE A 134 9.06 -15.63 -3.07
N TRP A 135 8.49 -15.40 -4.27
CA TRP A 135 7.06 -15.37 -4.45
C TRP A 135 6.49 -16.74 -4.78
N ASN A 136 5.64 -17.23 -3.89
CA ASN A 136 4.85 -18.43 -4.12
C ASN A 136 3.35 -18.06 -4.27
N PRO A 137 2.83 -17.93 -5.50
CA PRO A 137 1.45 -17.53 -5.72
C PRO A 137 0.43 -18.56 -5.22
N ILE A 138 0.81 -19.83 -5.06
CA ILE A 138 -0.09 -20.86 -4.52
C ILE A 138 -0.26 -20.66 -3.03
N GLU A 139 0.84 -20.52 -2.28
CA GLU A 139 0.78 -20.23 -0.84
C GLU A 139 0.03 -18.94 -0.56
N ARG A 140 0.31 -17.87 -1.32
CA ARG A 140 -0.34 -16.57 -1.15
C ARG A 140 -1.85 -16.63 -1.39
N ARG A 141 -2.32 -17.48 -2.30
CA ARG A 141 -3.77 -17.73 -2.46
C ARG A 141 -4.37 -18.51 -1.29
N CYS A 142 -3.60 -19.42 -0.69
CA CYS A 142 -4.04 -20.20 0.48
C CYS A 142 -4.09 -19.36 1.77
N ASP A 143 -3.33 -18.26 1.85
CA ASP A 143 -3.33 -17.38 3.02
C ASP A 143 -4.70 -16.72 3.31
N GLY A 144 -5.58 -16.61 2.30
CA GLY A 144 -6.87 -15.91 2.43
C GLY A 144 -6.73 -14.40 2.60
N LEU A 145 -5.56 -13.85 2.31
CA LEU A 145 -5.23 -12.43 2.48
C LEU A 145 -5.38 -11.63 1.19
N SER A 146 -5.43 -10.31 1.34
CA SER A 146 -5.56 -9.36 0.24
C SER A 146 -4.24 -9.15 -0.53
N TRP A 147 -3.49 -10.21 -0.83
CA TRP A 147 -2.25 -10.13 -1.62
C TRP A 147 -2.52 -9.48 -2.98
N CYS A 148 -1.83 -8.38 -3.29
CA CYS A 148 -1.95 -7.65 -4.56
C CYS A 148 -0.75 -7.81 -5.48
N GLY A 149 0.31 -8.48 -5.02
CA GLY A 149 1.42 -8.87 -5.88
C GLY A 149 2.73 -9.02 -5.13
N TRP A 150 3.80 -8.97 -5.92
CA TRP A 150 5.16 -9.14 -5.48
C TRP A 150 6.06 -8.13 -6.18
N TRP A 151 6.89 -7.48 -5.38
CA TRP A 151 7.86 -6.52 -5.85
C TRP A 151 9.26 -6.94 -5.40
N GLN A 152 10.10 -7.28 -6.36
CA GLN A 152 11.42 -7.86 -6.13
C GLN A 152 12.50 -6.83 -5.79
N GLY A 153 12.15 -5.53 -5.81
CA GLY A 153 13.08 -4.44 -5.58
C GLY A 153 14.01 -4.16 -6.77
N LEU A 154 14.97 -3.27 -6.54
CA LEU A 154 15.86 -2.76 -7.61
C LEU A 154 16.86 -3.81 -8.12
N LYS A 155 17.19 -4.83 -7.32
CA LYS A 155 18.30 -5.77 -7.58
C LYS A 155 17.92 -7.04 -8.38
N ALA A 156 16.66 -7.21 -8.76
CA ALA A 156 16.20 -8.43 -9.43
C ALA A 156 16.49 -8.47 -10.95
N SER A 157 16.61 -9.68 -11.50
CA SER A 157 16.86 -9.97 -12.93
C SER A 157 15.67 -9.59 -13.83
N SER A 158 15.91 -9.37 -15.13
CA SER A 158 15.07 -8.57 -16.01
C SER A 158 13.70 -9.16 -16.42
N GLU A 159 13.60 -10.41 -16.90
CA GLU A 159 12.36 -10.88 -17.54
C GLU A 159 11.24 -11.28 -16.56
N SER A 160 11.55 -12.05 -15.50
CA SER A 160 10.55 -12.44 -14.49
C SER A 160 10.05 -11.27 -13.65
N LYS A 161 10.83 -10.18 -13.63
CA LYS A 161 10.53 -8.94 -12.92
C LYS A 161 9.44 -8.14 -13.61
N GLU A 162 9.54 -7.92 -14.92
CA GLU A 162 8.57 -7.09 -15.67
C GLU A 162 7.14 -7.65 -15.59
N ILE A 163 6.97 -8.97 -15.73
CA ILE A 163 5.64 -9.61 -15.67
C ILE A 163 5.02 -9.46 -14.27
N SER A 164 5.79 -9.77 -13.22
CA SER A 164 5.34 -9.65 -11.83
C SER A 164 4.96 -8.21 -11.48
N GLU A 165 5.72 -7.24 -11.98
CA GLU A 165 5.46 -5.82 -11.76
C GLU A 165 4.17 -5.37 -12.46
N LEU A 166 3.96 -5.76 -13.71
CA LEU A 166 2.73 -5.42 -14.45
C LEU A 166 1.47 -6.00 -13.78
N GLU A 167 1.51 -7.26 -13.35
CA GLU A 167 0.39 -7.89 -12.62
C GLU A 167 0.10 -7.19 -11.28
N THR A 168 1.16 -6.80 -10.57
CA THR A 168 1.09 -6.04 -9.33
C THR A 168 0.45 -4.67 -9.55
N ILE A 169 0.92 -3.92 -10.56
CA ILE A 169 0.40 -2.60 -10.93
C ILE A 169 -1.09 -2.71 -11.28
N TYR A 170 -1.46 -3.68 -12.12
CA TYR A 170 -2.85 -3.89 -12.52
C TYR A 170 -3.74 -4.18 -11.31
N SER A 171 -3.31 -5.08 -10.43
CA SER A 171 -4.06 -5.47 -9.23
C SER A 171 -4.27 -4.30 -8.27
N ILE A 172 -3.21 -3.51 -8.01
CA ILE A 172 -3.29 -2.31 -7.17
C ILE A 172 -4.25 -1.30 -7.78
N ARG A 173 -4.13 -0.99 -9.06
CA ARG A 173 -5.00 0.00 -9.73
C ARG A 173 -6.46 -0.42 -9.71
N LYS A 174 -6.73 -1.69 -10.00
CA LYS A 174 -8.08 -2.25 -9.98
C LYS A 174 -8.71 -2.12 -8.59
N ARG A 175 -8.00 -2.55 -7.54
CA ARG A 175 -8.50 -2.51 -6.16
C ARG A 175 -8.61 -1.08 -5.62
N TRP A 176 -7.67 -0.22 -5.96
CA TRP A 176 -7.75 1.21 -5.65
C TRP A 176 -9.02 1.84 -6.21
N SER A 177 -9.33 1.57 -7.49
CA SER A 177 -10.57 2.07 -8.10
C SER A 177 -11.82 1.55 -7.38
N GLN A 178 -11.81 0.30 -6.90
CA GLN A 178 -12.92 -0.27 -6.14
C GLN A 178 -13.10 0.44 -4.80
N VAL A 179 -12.03 0.55 -4.01
CA VAL A 179 -12.05 1.23 -2.70
C VAL A 179 -12.50 2.68 -2.80
N MET A 180 -12.05 3.39 -3.84
CA MET A 180 -12.48 4.77 -4.07
C MET A 180 -13.95 4.88 -4.46
N ASN A 181 -14.48 3.95 -5.25
CA ASN A 181 -15.89 3.92 -5.61
C ASN A 181 -16.77 3.61 -4.39
N ASP A 182 -16.36 2.65 -3.56
CA ASP A 182 -17.10 2.28 -2.34
C ASP A 182 -17.17 3.47 -1.36
N SER A 183 -16.07 4.21 -1.21
CA SER A 183 -16.00 5.40 -0.35
C SER A 183 -16.91 6.54 -0.84
N LEU A 184 -17.06 6.70 -2.17
CA LEU A 184 -17.97 7.68 -2.77
C LEU A 184 -19.45 7.29 -2.61
N LEU A 185 -19.75 6.00 -2.58
CA LEU A 185 -21.11 5.51 -2.36
C LEU A 185 -21.53 5.64 -0.89
N GLU A 186 -20.61 5.44 0.05
CA GLU A 186 -20.86 5.62 1.49
C GLU A 186 -21.11 7.08 1.89
N THR A 187 -20.58 8.06 1.16
CA THR A 187 -20.74 9.50 1.46
C THR A 187 -22.02 10.11 0.89
N GLN A 188 -22.79 9.36 0.08
CA GLN A 188 -24.06 9.79 -0.52
C GLN A 188 -25.30 9.31 0.25
N ASN A 189 -25.12 8.47 1.27
CA ASN A 189 -26.17 7.97 2.16
C ASN A 189 -26.06 8.63 3.55
#